data_AF-A0A3B0IRS7-F1
#
_entry.id   AF-A0A3B0IRS7-F1
#
_cell.length_a   1.000
_cell.length_b   1.000
_cell.length_c   1.000
_cell.angle_alpha   90.00
_cell.angle_beta   90.00
_cell.angle_gamma   90.00
#
_symmetry.space_group_name_H-M   'P 1'
#
loop_
_entity.id
_entity.type
_entity.pdbx_description
1 polymer ?
#
loop_
_entity_poly.entity_id
_entity_poly.type
_entity_poly.pdbx_seq_one_letter_code
_entity_poly.pdbx_strand_id
1 'polypeptide(L)' 'MNGYATGHALAKVGVISGYDMTFEATLTKLHYLLSQSLSSNDIRTLMQKNLRGELSYSDNY' A
#
# COMPACT_ATOMS: atom_id res chain seq x y z
N MET A 1 -8.95 -4.03 4.18
CA MET A 1 -9.59 -4.98 3.22
C MET A 1 -10.47 -6.05 3.90
N ASN A 2 -10.94 -5.84 5.13
CA ASN A 2 -11.82 -6.80 5.84
C ASN A 2 -13.32 -6.42 5.82
N GLY A 3 -13.69 -5.32 5.16
CA GLY A 3 -15.08 -4.79 5.21
C GLY A 3 -16.05 -5.38 4.19
N TYR A 4 -15.58 -6.05 3.14
CA TYR A 4 -16.42 -6.60 2.07
C TYR A 4 -15.81 -7.90 1.49
N ALA A 5 -16.66 -8.87 1.13
CA ALA A 5 -16.25 -10.18 0.62
C ALA A 5 -15.32 -10.08 -0.62
N THR A 6 -15.57 -9.12 -1.50
CA THR A 6 -14.74 -8.85 -2.68
C THR A 6 -13.34 -8.37 -2.31
N GLY A 7 -13.22 -7.44 -1.36
CA GLY A 7 -11.94 -6.97 -0.84
C GLY A 7 -11.13 -8.09 -0.18
N HIS A 8 -11.81 -9.00 0.52
CA HIS A 8 -11.17 -10.16 1.12
C HIS A 8 -10.66 -11.16 0.05
N ALA A 9 -11.42 -11.39 -1.02
CA ALA A 9 -10.99 -12.21 -2.15
C ALA A 9 -9.76 -11.61 -2.85
N LEU A 10 -9.73 -10.29 -3.05
CA LEU A 10 -8.57 -9.59 -3.62
C LEU A 10 -7.32 -9.71 -2.73
N ALA A 11 -7.49 -9.58 -1.41
CA ALA A 11 -6.38 -9.77 -0.47
C ALA A 11 -5.80 -11.20 -0.55
N LYS A 12 -6.66 -12.22 -0.68
CA LYS A 12 -6.23 -13.63 -0.81
C LYS A 12 -5.37 -13.89 -2.06
N VAL A 13 -5.61 -13.17 -3.14
CA VAL A 13 -4.80 -13.29 -4.37
C VAL A 13 -3.61 -12.32 -4.41
N GLY A 14 -3.29 -11.67 -3.28
CA GLY A 14 -2.12 -10.83 -3.15
C GLY A 14 -2.31 -9.40 -3.65
N VAL A 15 -3.53 -8.85 -3.63
CA VAL A 15 -3.74 -7.40 -3.75
C VAL A 15 -3.49 -6.75 -2.39
N ILE A 16 -2.85 -5.58 -2.39
CA ILE A 16 -2.63 -4.77 -1.18
C ILE A 16 -3.45 -3.49 -1.19
N SER A 17 -3.75 -3.00 0.01
CA SER A 17 -4.44 -1.74 0.24
C SER A 17 -3.51 -0.54 0.09
N GLY A 18 -3.99 0.53 -0.52
CA GLY A 18 -3.39 1.87 -0.43
C GLY A 18 -3.77 2.63 0.84
N TYR A 19 -4.72 2.08 1.63
CA TYR A 19 -5.24 2.68 2.87
C TYR A 19 -5.80 4.09 2.66
N ASP A 20 -5.30 5.09 3.38
CA ASP A 20 -5.74 6.49 3.34
C ASP A 20 -4.86 7.38 2.46
N MET A 21 -3.89 6.81 1.73
CA MET A 21 -3.10 7.57 0.77
C MET A 21 -4.00 8.21 -0.30
N THR A 22 -3.66 9.42 -0.73
CA THR A 22 -4.28 9.99 -1.93
C THR A 22 -3.93 9.13 -3.16
N PHE A 23 -4.75 9.25 -4.20
CA PHE A 23 -4.53 8.51 -5.44
C PHE A 23 -3.16 8.87 -6.06
N GLU A 24 -2.84 10.15 -6.11
CA GLU A 24 -1.59 10.69 -6.64
C GLU A 24 -0.38 10.20 -5.83
N ALA A 25 -0.48 10.17 -4.50
CA ALA A 25 0.58 9.66 -3.64
C ALA A 25 0.80 8.17 -3.84
N THR A 26 -0.28 7.38 -3.94
CA THR A 26 -0.21 5.94 -4.22
C THR A 26 0.48 5.66 -5.56
N LEU A 27 0.06 6.36 -6.63
CA LEU A 27 0.63 6.20 -7.97
C LEU A 27 2.11 6.59 -7.99
N THR A 28 2.45 7.75 -7.41
CA THR A 28 3.82 8.27 -7.37
C THR A 28 4.74 7.34 -6.58
N LYS A 29 4.29 6.88 -5.41
CA LYS A 29 5.05 5.96 -4.56
C LYS A 29 5.27 4.62 -5.24
N LEU A 30 4.25 4.06 -5.88
CA LEU A 30 4.38 2.81 -6.62
C LEU A 30 5.38 2.96 -7.77
N HIS A 31 5.28 4.03 -8.55
CA HIS A 31 6.20 4.31 -9.65
C HIS A 31 7.64 4.44 -9.16
N TYR A 32 7.85 5.20 -8.09
CA TYR A 32 9.16 5.35 -7.45
C TYR A 32 9.71 4.01 -6.96
N LEU A 33 8.93 3.18 -6.27
CA LEU A 33 9.42 1.89 -5.76
C LEU A 33 9.73 0.90 -6.90
N LEU A 34 8.98 0.94 -8.00
CA LEU A 34 9.22 0.12 -9.19
C LEU A 34 10.49 0.53 -9.96
N SER A 35 10.95 1.79 -9.83
CA SER A 35 12.19 2.23 -10.48
C SER A 35 13.46 1.79 -9.73
N GLN A 36 13.32 1.18 -8.55
CA GLN A 36 14.44 0.73 -7.72
C GLN A 36 14.71 -0.77 -7.93
N SER A 37 15.93 -1.22 -7.60
CA SER A 37 16.30 -2.64 -7.59
C SER A 37 15.73 -3.37 -6.36
N LEU A 38 14.42 -3.39 -6.22
CA LEU A 38 13.69 -4.01 -5.11
C LEU A 38 12.95 -5.27 -5.54
N SER A 39 12.81 -6.23 -4.63
CA SER A 39 11.94 -7.37 -4.89
C SER A 39 10.46 -6.95 -4.83
N SER A 40 9.58 -7.73 -5.46
CA SER A 40 8.13 -7.53 -5.37
C SER A 40 7.61 -7.56 -3.92
N ASN A 41 8.25 -8.36 -3.05
CA ASN A 41 7.92 -8.41 -1.62
C ASN A 41 8.34 -7.12 -0.89
N ASP A 42 9.49 -6.55 -1.25
CA ASP A 42 9.95 -5.29 -0.67
C ASP A 42 9.04 -4.14 -1.10
N ILE A 43 8.69 -4.07 -2.39
CA ILE A 43 7.76 -3.07 -2.92
C ILE A 43 6.42 -3.16 -2.18
N ARG A 44 5.87 -4.37 -2.03
CA ARG A 44 4.62 -4.61 -1.30
C ARG A 44 4.69 -4.16 0.15
N THR A 45 5.84 -4.37 0.80
CA THR A 45 6.09 -3.95 2.17
C THR A 45 6.18 -2.43 2.28
N LEU A 46 6.95 -1.80 1.40
CA LEU A 46 7.16 -0.35 1.39
C LEU A 46 5.90 0.43 0.99
N MET A 47 5.07 -0.12 0.10
CA MET A 47 3.77 0.47 -0.24
C MET A 47 2.87 0.63 0.99
N GLN A 48 2.97 -0.27 1.97
CA GLN A 48 2.14 -0.28 3.18
C GLN A 48 2.80 0.41 4.40
N LYS A 49 4.00 1.00 4.23
CA LYS A 49 4.69 1.78 5.26
C LYS A 49 4.66 3.25 4.91
N ASN A 50 4.44 4.12 5.89
CA ASN A 50 4.57 5.56 5.66
C ASN A 50 6.06 5.91 5.46
N LEU A 51 6.40 6.51 4.32
CA LEU A 51 7.76 6.92 3.98
C LEU A 51 7.98 8.43 4.18
N ARG A 52 7.01 9.27 3.81
CA ARG A 52 7.13 10.73 3.71
C ARG A 52 5.86 11.48 4.10
N GLY A 53 4.99 10.87 4.91
CA GLY A 53 3.72 11.44 5.38
C GLY A 53 2.53 11.12 4.47
N GLU A 54 2.70 10.28 3.46
CA GLU A 54 1.62 9.96 2.51
C GLU A 54 0.54 9.04 3.09
N LEU A 55 0.89 8.28 4.14
CA LEU A 55 0.04 7.28 4.78
C LEU A 55 -0.04 7.61 6.28
N SER A 56 -1.23 7.59 6.86
CA SER A 56 -1.36 7.80 8.31
C SER A 56 -1.19 6.47 9.04
N TYR A 57 -0.43 6.48 10.13
CA TYR A 57 -0.56 5.42 11.12
C TYR A 57 -1.88 5.69 11.86
N SER A 58 -2.77 4.71 11.93
CA SER A 58 -3.90 4.81 12.85
C SER A 58 -3.32 4.84 14.27
N ASP A 59 -3.14 6.03 14.83
CA ASP A 59 -2.83 6.21 16.24
C ASP A 59 -4.01 5.61 17.02
N ASN A 60 -3.76 4.48 17.68
CA ASN A 60 -4.64 3.95 18.71
C ASN A 60 -4.52 4.89 19.92
N TYR A 61 -5.41 5.86 20.01
CA TYR A 61 -5.83 6.49 21.26
C TYR A 61 -7.27 6.10 21.57
#